data_AF-A0AAC8W624-F1
#
_entry.id   AF-A0AAC8W624-F1
#
_cell.length_a   1.000
_cell.length_b   1.000
_cell.length_c   1.000
_cell.angle_alpha   90.00
_cell.angle_beta   90.00
_cell.angle_gamma   90.00
#
_symmetry.space_group_name_H-M   'P 1'
#
loop_
_entity.id
_entity.type
_entity.pdbx_description
1 polymer ?
#
loop_
_entity_poly.entity_id
_entity_poly.type
_entity_poly.pdbx_seq_one_letter_code
_entity_poly.pdbx_strand_id
1 'polypeptide(L)'
;MQRPSLVTGNVVPLHTPPLAVYDPTQPPSQRHAALLGGLPETLQAMVTGGITQRACFDEAGSFTELRETWFPPKVVEPADANAAAMALATIEHEILAPVDPGWLLARLLALFAHCPPRSNPLDPAVERMVASDWAEDLGEYPQWAVDQAVRIWRRTKKWRPTIMEMRALCDEAVATEWTLAERLRQIAAVKPGGTGREGGRDVRALAGRAIRSM
;
A
#
# COMPACT_ATOMS: atom_id res chain seq x y z
N MET A 1 -24.37 38.47 40.27
CA MET A 1 -23.59 37.22 40.30
C MET A 1 -23.74 36.53 38.94
N GLN A 2 -22.76 36.70 38.06
CA GLN A 2 -22.73 36.10 36.72
C GLN A 2 -22.36 34.62 36.80
N ARG A 3 -23.12 33.76 36.11
CA ARG A 3 -22.75 32.35 35.88
C ARG A 3 -21.68 32.30 34.79
N PRO A 4 -20.59 31.53 34.95
CA PRO A 4 -19.62 31.35 33.88
C PRO A 4 -20.17 30.38 32.83
N SER A 5 -20.12 30.82 31.57
CA SER A 5 -20.41 30.03 30.38
C SER A 5 -19.39 28.89 30.24
N LEU A 6 -19.88 27.66 30.12
CA LEU A 6 -19.06 26.51 29.76
C LEU A 6 -18.68 26.64 28.28
N VAL A 7 -17.40 26.89 28.04
CA VAL A 7 -16.79 26.80 26.71
C VAL A 7 -16.80 25.33 26.31
N THR A 8 -17.65 24.98 25.35
CA THR A 8 -17.57 23.71 24.61
C THR A 8 -16.27 23.72 23.82
N GLY A 9 -15.24 23.10 24.38
CA GLY A 9 -14.02 22.78 23.64
C GLY A 9 -14.38 21.82 22.52
N ASN A 10 -14.18 22.24 21.27
CA ASN A 10 -14.14 21.36 20.12
C ASN A 10 -12.99 20.36 20.34
N VAL A 11 -13.32 19.17 20.83
CA VAL A 11 -12.42 18.04 20.84
C VAL A 11 -12.30 17.59 19.38
N VAL A 12 -11.25 18.04 18.71
CA VAL A 12 -10.83 17.43 17.44
C VAL A 12 -10.52 15.96 17.78
N PRO A 13 -11.19 14.98 17.16
CA PRO A 13 -10.79 13.59 17.34
C PRO A 13 -9.35 13.47 16.84
N LEU A 14 -8.44 13.15 17.75
CA LEU A 14 -7.12 12.66 17.35
C LEU A 14 -7.41 11.39 16.55
N HIS A 15 -7.23 11.46 15.22
CA HIS A 15 -7.27 10.29 14.37
C HIS A 15 -6.32 9.26 14.98
N THR A 16 -6.89 8.16 15.49
CA THR A 16 -6.11 7.05 15.99
C THR A 16 -5.21 6.59 14.86
N PRO A 17 -3.88 6.51 15.06
CA PRO A 17 -3.00 6.11 13.97
C PRO A 17 -3.43 4.73 13.46
N PRO A 18 -3.38 4.48 12.13
CA PRO A 18 -3.91 3.28 11.47
C PRO A 18 -3.36 1.95 12.04
N LEU A 19 -2.27 2.01 12.80
CA LEU A 19 -1.50 0.91 13.35
C LEU A 19 -2.14 0.26 14.58
N ALA A 20 -2.88 1.04 15.38
CA ALA A 20 -3.48 0.51 16.61
C ALA A 20 -4.58 -0.54 16.33
N VAL A 21 -5.01 -0.66 15.07
CA VAL A 21 -6.14 -1.51 14.63
C VAL A 21 -5.69 -2.58 13.62
N TYR A 22 -4.48 -2.51 13.06
CA TYR A 22 -4.04 -3.48 12.06
C TYR A 22 -3.63 -4.81 12.70
N ASP A 23 -4.36 -5.87 12.37
CA ASP A 23 -4.04 -7.24 12.75
C ASP A 23 -3.81 -8.08 11.48
N PRO A 24 -2.55 -8.50 11.21
CA PRO A 24 -2.23 -9.27 10.00
C PRO A 24 -2.86 -10.66 9.98
N THR A 25 -3.40 -11.14 11.10
CA THR A 25 -4.05 -12.46 11.17
C THR A 25 -5.51 -12.43 10.71
N GLN A 26 -6.09 -11.23 10.53
CA GLN A 26 -7.44 -11.06 10.03
C GLN A 26 -7.55 -11.36 8.52
N PRO A 27 -8.75 -11.71 8.02
CA PRO A 27 -9.02 -11.82 6.59
C PRO A 27 -8.68 -10.53 5.83
N PRO A 28 -8.25 -10.60 4.55
CA PRO A 28 -7.83 -9.44 3.78
C PRO A 28 -8.85 -8.28 3.77
N SER A 29 -10.14 -8.59 3.66
CA SER A 29 -11.21 -7.59 3.68
C SER A 29 -11.30 -6.82 5.00
N GLN A 30 -11.05 -7.47 6.14
CA GLN A 30 -11.07 -6.83 7.45
C GLN A 30 -9.83 -5.97 7.67
N ARG A 31 -8.65 -6.46 7.25
CA ARG A 31 -7.42 -5.66 7.28
C ARG A 31 -7.54 -4.41 6.43
N HIS A 32 -8.10 -4.55 5.23
CA HIS A 32 -8.35 -3.41 4.35
C HIS A 32 -9.28 -2.39 4.99
N ALA A 33 -10.40 -2.85 5.58
CA ALA A 33 -11.34 -1.98 6.26
C ALA A 33 -10.69 -1.26 7.45
N ALA A 34 -9.83 -1.95 8.23
CA ALA A 34 -9.08 -1.35 9.33
C ALA A 34 -8.13 -0.25 8.83
N LEU A 35 -7.38 -0.51 7.75
CA LEU A 35 -6.48 0.48 7.15
C LEU A 35 -7.24 1.69 6.61
N LEU A 36 -8.33 1.46 5.87
CA LEU A 36 -9.18 2.55 5.37
C LEU A 36 -9.79 3.35 6.51
N GLY A 37 -10.29 2.69 7.55
CA GLY A 37 -10.89 3.35 8.71
C GLY A 37 -9.92 4.23 9.49
N GLY A 38 -8.61 3.99 9.37
CA GLY A 38 -7.56 4.84 9.94
C GLY A 38 -7.22 6.09 9.11
N LEU A 39 -7.73 6.20 7.87
CA LEU A 39 -7.50 7.36 7.01
C LEU A 39 -8.53 8.47 7.26
N PRO A 40 -8.20 9.75 6.99
CA PRO A 40 -9.19 10.82 6.86
C PRO A 40 -10.29 10.49 5.85
N GLU A 41 -11.53 10.92 6.11
CA GLU A 41 -12.70 10.61 5.25
C GLU A 41 -12.50 11.05 3.78
N THR A 42 -11.82 12.17 3.56
CA THR A 42 -11.48 12.67 2.22
C THR A 42 -10.59 11.68 1.47
N LEU A 43 -9.56 11.15 2.14
CA LEU A 43 -8.67 10.14 1.56
C LEU A 43 -9.37 8.81 1.36
N GLN A 44 -10.23 8.38 2.31
CA GLN A 44 -11.06 7.19 2.13
C GLN A 44 -11.87 7.28 0.83
N ALA A 45 -12.56 8.40 0.61
CA ALA A 45 -13.34 8.63 -0.60
C ALA A 45 -12.48 8.62 -1.88
N MET A 46 -11.25 9.15 -1.83
CA MET A 46 -10.34 9.15 -2.99
C MET A 46 -9.79 7.75 -3.32
N VAL A 47 -9.42 6.97 -2.31
CA VAL A 47 -8.85 5.62 -2.55
C VAL A 47 -9.91 4.59 -2.91
N THR A 48 -11.16 4.77 -2.48
CA THR A 48 -12.29 3.89 -2.87
C THR A 48 -13.05 4.40 -4.10
N GLY A 49 -12.99 5.69 -4.37
CA GLY A 49 -13.57 6.31 -5.56
C GLY A 49 -12.77 6.03 -6.83
N GLY A 50 -13.34 6.37 -8.00
CA GLY A 50 -12.61 6.28 -9.27
C GLY A 50 -12.32 4.85 -9.76
N ILE A 51 -12.99 3.83 -9.19
CA ILE A 51 -12.90 2.45 -9.63
C ILE A 51 -13.87 2.22 -10.79
N THR A 52 -13.35 1.72 -11.89
CA THR A 52 -14.14 1.21 -13.02
C THR A 52 -13.99 -0.30 -13.11
N GLN A 53 -15.10 -0.98 -13.38
CA GLN A 53 -15.16 -2.42 -13.51
C GLN A 53 -15.38 -2.80 -14.97
N ARG A 54 -14.57 -3.72 -15.49
CA ARG A 54 -14.71 -4.26 -16.85
C ARG A 54 -14.70 -5.77 -16.82
N ALA A 55 -15.72 -6.40 -17.41
CA ALA A 55 -15.72 -7.83 -17.64
C ALA A 55 -14.64 -8.20 -18.68
N CYS A 56 -13.78 -9.14 -18.32
CA CYS A 56 -12.75 -9.72 -19.16
C CYS A 56 -13.22 -11.08 -19.68
N PHE A 57 -12.96 -11.32 -20.96
CA PHE A 57 -13.28 -12.55 -21.65
C PHE A 57 -12.01 -13.13 -22.25
N ASP A 58 -11.92 -14.45 -22.30
CA ASP A 58 -10.83 -15.15 -22.98
C ASP A 58 -10.98 -15.07 -24.50
N GLU A 59 -10.01 -15.62 -25.24
CA GLU A 59 -10.02 -15.66 -26.70
C GLU A 59 -11.22 -16.44 -27.28
N ALA A 60 -11.84 -17.32 -26.49
CA ALA A 60 -13.03 -18.07 -26.85
C ALA A 60 -14.33 -17.33 -26.50
N GLY A 61 -14.26 -16.13 -25.92
CA GLY A 61 -15.40 -15.33 -25.52
C GLY A 61 -16.07 -15.78 -24.23
N SER A 62 -15.44 -16.66 -23.45
CA SER A 62 -15.92 -17.06 -22.12
C SER A 62 -15.52 -16.03 -21.08
N PHE A 63 -16.41 -15.75 -20.13
CA PHE A 63 -16.11 -14.83 -19.03
C PHE A 63 -14.97 -15.41 -18.18
N THR A 64 -13.91 -14.63 -18.00
CA THR A 64 -12.76 -15.01 -17.18
C THR A 64 -12.86 -14.37 -15.80
N GLU A 65 -12.96 -13.05 -15.77
CA GLU A 65 -12.92 -12.28 -14.52
C GLU A 65 -13.48 -10.87 -14.71
N LEU A 66 -13.63 -10.18 -13.59
CA LEU A 66 -14.05 -8.79 -13.55
C LEU A 66 -12.83 -7.97 -13.10
N ARG A 67 -12.29 -7.17 -14.02
CA ARG A 67 -11.07 -6.38 -13.78
C ARG A 67 -11.42 -5.00 -13.27
N GLU A 68 -10.88 -4.66 -12.12
CA GLU A 68 -10.98 -3.33 -11.52
C GLU A 68 -9.79 -2.47 -11.93
N THR A 69 -10.08 -1.28 -12.46
CA THR A 69 -9.08 -0.25 -12.72
C THR A 69 -9.43 0.98 -11.88
N TRP A 70 -8.52 1.37 -11.00
CA TRP A 70 -8.61 2.61 -10.24
C TRP A 70 -7.88 3.74 -10.98
N PHE A 71 -8.48 4.94 -11.00
CA PHE A 71 -7.87 6.13 -11.58
C PHE A 71 -7.60 7.17 -10.50
N PRO A 72 -6.37 7.72 -10.42
CA PRO A 72 -6.06 8.75 -9.44
C PRO A 72 -6.86 10.03 -9.70
N PRO A 73 -7.25 10.75 -8.64
CA PRO A 73 -7.91 12.05 -8.78
C PRO A 73 -7.00 13.04 -9.50
N LYS A 74 -7.57 13.84 -10.41
CA LYS A 74 -6.81 14.83 -11.22
C LYS A 74 -6.38 16.05 -10.41
N VAL A 75 -7.12 16.37 -9.35
CA VAL A 75 -6.88 17.51 -8.47
C VAL A 75 -6.97 16.98 -7.05
N VAL A 76 -5.93 17.26 -6.27
CA VAL A 76 -5.81 16.88 -4.86
C VAL A 76 -5.44 18.13 -4.09
N GLU A 77 -6.14 18.40 -2.99
CA GLU A 77 -5.80 19.51 -2.11
C GLU A 77 -4.44 19.25 -1.43
N PRO A 78 -3.59 20.27 -1.23
CA PRO A 78 -2.27 20.07 -0.62
C PRO A 78 -2.32 19.37 0.75
N ALA A 79 -3.37 19.60 1.53
CA ALA A 79 -3.58 18.95 2.81
C ALA A 79 -3.83 17.44 2.67
N ASP A 80 -4.64 17.02 1.69
CA ASP A 80 -4.91 15.62 1.40
C ASP A 80 -3.66 14.91 0.85
N ALA A 81 -2.90 15.58 -0.04
CA ALA A 81 -1.64 15.04 -0.55
C ALA A 81 -0.62 14.79 0.59
N ASN A 82 -0.51 15.74 1.54
CA ASN A 82 0.35 15.57 2.70
C ASN A 82 -0.14 14.45 3.64
N ALA A 83 -1.46 14.37 3.88
CA ALA A 83 -2.04 13.30 4.68
C ALA A 83 -1.81 11.91 4.03
N ALA A 84 -1.91 11.82 2.71
CA ALA A 84 -1.62 10.59 1.96
C ALA A 84 -0.15 10.18 2.09
N ALA A 85 0.78 11.14 2.00
CA ALA A 85 2.20 10.89 2.19
C ALA A 85 2.53 10.38 3.61
N MET A 86 1.91 10.97 4.64
CA MET A 86 2.07 10.52 6.02
C MET A 86 1.52 9.10 6.23
N ALA A 87 0.31 8.83 5.75
CA ALA A 87 -0.29 7.50 5.84
C ALA A 87 0.51 6.45 5.08
N LEU A 88 1.02 6.78 3.89
CA LEU A 88 1.89 5.91 3.11
C LEU A 88 3.15 5.54 3.88
N ALA A 89 3.86 6.54 4.42
CA ALA A 89 5.09 6.30 5.18
C ALA A 89 4.85 5.37 6.38
N THR A 90 3.73 5.54 7.08
CA THR A 90 3.33 4.65 8.17
C THR A 90 3.09 3.21 7.68
N ILE A 91 2.33 3.02 6.60
CA ILE A 91 2.05 1.68 6.07
C ILE A 91 3.34 1.01 5.59
N GLU A 92 4.21 1.74 4.88
CA GLU A 92 5.48 1.22 4.37
C GLU A 92 6.44 0.81 5.50
N HIS A 93 6.55 1.63 6.55
CA HIS A 93 7.53 1.39 7.62
C HIS A 93 7.07 0.40 8.68
N GLU A 94 5.77 0.25 8.89
CA GLU A 94 5.28 -0.53 10.03
C GLU A 94 4.50 -1.79 9.61
N ILE A 95 3.95 -1.81 8.40
CA ILE A 95 3.14 -2.93 7.91
C ILE A 95 3.85 -3.68 6.80
N LEU A 96 4.41 -2.95 5.83
CA LEU A 96 5.03 -3.53 4.64
C LEU A 96 6.56 -3.59 4.73
N ALA A 97 7.14 -3.29 5.90
CA ALA A 97 8.57 -3.30 6.08
C ALA A 97 9.15 -4.69 5.75
N PRO A 98 10.24 -4.75 4.97
CA PRO A 98 10.94 -5.99 4.66
C PRO A 98 11.27 -6.79 5.92
N VAL A 99 11.14 -8.11 5.82
CA VAL A 99 11.44 -9.03 6.93
C VAL A 99 12.93 -9.05 7.28
N ASP A 100 13.24 -9.29 8.56
CA ASP A 100 14.62 -9.52 8.99
C ASP A 100 15.23 -10.76 8.29
N PRO A 101 16.40 -10.65 7.63
CA PRO A 101 17.01 -11.77 6.91
C PRO A 101 17.37 -12.95 7.82
N GLY A 102 17.79 -12.68 9.06
CA GLY A 102 18.15 -13.73 10.02
C GLY A 102 16.93 -14.55 10.45
N TRP A 103 15.83 -13.86 10.75
CA TRP A 103 14.53 -14.48 11.02
C TRP A 103 14.04 -15.28 9.82
N LEU A 104 14.13 -14.72 8.62
CA LEU A 104 13.63 -15.36 7.39
C LEU A 104 14.37 -16.67 7.10
N LEU A 105 15.70 -16.68 7.19
CA LEU A 105 16.50 -17.89 7.02
C LEU A 105 16.09 -18.99 8.02
N ALA A 106 15.99 -18.64 9.30
CA ALA A 106 15.56 -19.58 10.34
C ALA A 106 14.14 -20.12 10.06
N ARG A 107 13.25 -19.25 9.57
CA ARG A 107 11.87 -19.60 9.26
C ARG A 107 11.75 -20.57 8.09
N LEU A 108 12.58 -20.39 7.07
CA LEU A 108 12.66 -21.24 5.89
C LEU A 108 13.21 -22.63 6.22
N LEU A 109 14.28 -22.70 7.01
CA LEU A 109 14.81 -23.97 7.50
C LEU A 109 13.76 -24.75 8.33
N ALA A 110 12.99 -24.05 9.17
CA ALA A 110 11.87 -24.67 9.89
C ALA A 110 10.77 -25.18 8.94
N LEU A 111 10.41 -24.43 7.90
CA LEU A 111 9.46 -24.90 6.87
C LEU A 111 9.99 -26.16 6.18
N PHE A 112 11.27 -26.18 5.80
CA PHE A 112 11.90 -27.30 5.12
C PHE A 112 11.92 -28.58 5.98
N ALA A 113 12.09 -28.45 7.29
CA ALA A 113 11.98 -29.56 8.24
C ALA A 113 10.53 -30.09 8.37
N HIS A 114 9.53 -29.22 8.31
CA HIS A 114 8.11 -29.63 8.32
C HIS A 114 7.65 -30.24 7.00
N CYS A 115 8.23 -29.80 5.88
CA CYS A 115 7.83 -30.18 4.54
C CYS A 115 9.02 -30.80 3.80
N PRO A 116 9.16 -32.14 3.85
CA PRO A 116 10.29 -32.81 3.22
C PRO A 116 10.25 -32.66 1.69
N PRO A 117 11.41 -32.76 1.02
CA PRO A 117 11.45 -32.81 -0.43
C PRO A 117 10.71 -34.07 -0.93
N ARG A 118 10.25 -34.04 -2.18
CA ARG A 118 9.59 -35.21 -2.81
C ARG A 118 10.58 -36.33 -3.16
N SER A 119 11.86 -35.98 -3.29
CA SER A 119 12.98 -36.87 -3.58
C SER A 119 13.82 -37.13 -2.33
N ASN A 120 15.01 -37.72 -2.50
CA ASN A 120 15.93 -37.98 -1.41
C ASN A 120 16.24 -36.72 -0.57
N PRO A 121 16.51 -36.88 0.73
CA PRO A 121 16.95 -35.79 1.59
C PRO A 121 18.17 -35.08 1.00
N LEU A 122 18.20 -33.75 1.11
CA LEU A 122 19.34 -32.95 0.70
C LEU A 122 20.43 -33.05 1.78
N ASP A 123 21.69 -32.86 1.36
CA ASP A 123 22.77 -32.61 2.30
C ASP A 123 22.49 -31.33 3.12
N PRO A 124 22.72 -31.31 4.44
CA PRO A 124 22.41 -30.15 5.28
C PRO A 124 23.11 -28.84 4.88
N ALA A 125 24.29 -28.91 4.26
CA ALA A 125 24.97 -27.73 3.75
C ALA A 125 24.26 -27.18 2.51
N VAL A 126 23.84 -28.07 1.59
CA VAL A 126 23.05 -27.70 0.41
C VAL A 126 21.69 -27.13 0.82
N GLU A 127 21.05 -27.71 1.83
CA GLU A 127 19.76 -27.21 2.33
C GLU A 127 19.86 -25.79 2.89
N ARG A 128 20.96 -25.46 3.58
CA ARG A 128 21.23 -24.08 4.01
C ARG A 128 21.45 -23.13 2.86
N MET A 129 22.17 -23.54 1.82
CA MET A 129 22.36 -22.72 0.62
C MET A 129 21.01 -22.41 -0.06
N VAL A 130 20.18 -23.43 -0.27
CA VAL A 130 18.83 -23.24 -0.82
C VAL A 130 17.97 -22.32 0.04
N ALA A 131 18.05 -22.44 1.37
CA ALA A 131 17.32 -21.56 2.27
C ALA A 131 17.82 -20.10 2.20
N SER A 132 19.12 -19.89 1.99
CA SER A 132 19.68 -18.55 1.75
C SER A 132 19.19 -17.95 0.44
N ASP A 133 19.19 -18.71 -0.66
CA ASP A 133 18.67 -18.24 -1.96
C ASP A 133 17.20 -17.82 -1.83
N TRP A 134 16.40 -18.63 -1.12
CA TRP A 134 15.01 -18.30 -0.85
C TRP A 134 14.84 -17.08 0.06
N ALA A 135 15.79 -16.85 0.97
CA ALA A 135 15.76 -15.68 1.84
C ALA A 135 16.00 -14.39 1.05
N GLU A 136 16.85 -14.43 0.02
CA GLU A 136 17.02 -13.33 -0.91
C GLU A 136 15.72 -13.08 -1.70
N ASP A 137 15.13 -14.15 -2.24
CA ASP A 137 13.89 -14.06 -3.03
C ASP A 137 12.65 -13.65 -2.22
N LEU A 138 12.62 -13.89 -0.90
CA LEU A 138 11.47 -13.54 -0.05
C LEU A 138 11.75 -12.34 0.86
N GLY A 139 12.95 -11.78 0.81
CA GLY A 139 13.38 -10.70 1.71
C GLY A 139 12.59 -9.40 1.55
N GLU A 140 11.97 -9.18 0.39
CA GLU A 140 11.15 -7.99 0.12
C GLU A 140 9.78 -8.00 0.82
N TYR A 141 9.31 -9.16 1.26
CA TYR A 141 8.00 -9.29 1.90
C TYR A 141 8.08 -9.01 3.40
N PRO A 142 7.00 -8.51 4.02
CA PRO A 142 6.94 -8.35 5.46
C PRO A 142 6.82 -9.69 6.17
N GLN A 143 7.31 -9.73 7.42
CA GLN A 143 7.36 -10.95 8.23
C GLN A 143 5.99 -11.66 8.32
N TRP A 144 4.92 -10.89 8.50
CA TRP A 144 3.57 -11.45 8.66
C TRP A 144 3.06 -12.14 7.40
N ALA A 145 3.44 -11.66 6.21
CA ALA A 145 3.04 -12.25 4.94
C ALA A 145 3.73 -13.59 4.73
N VAL A 146 5.04 -13.65 5.04
CA VAL A 146 5.80 -14.91 5.04
C VAL A 146 5.18 -15.91 6.01
N ASP A 147 4.84 -15.48 7.23
CA ASP A 147 4.22 -16.36 8.21
C ASP A 147 2.85 -16.88 7.77
N GLN A 148 2.04 -16.04 7.13
CA GLN A 148 0.76 -16.42 6.57
C GLN A 148 0.93 -17.42 5.43
N ALA A 149 1.83 -17.16 4.48
CA ALA A 149 2.15 -18.06 3.38
C ALA A 149 2.60 -19.44 3.90
N VAL A 150 3.54 -19.47 4.84
CA VAL A 150 4.03 -20.71 5.45
C VAL A 150 2.90 -21.46 6.17
N ARG A 151 2.02 -20.73 6.88
CA ARG A 151 0.87 -21.30 7.59
C ARG A 151 -0.13 -21.93 6.63
N ILE A 152 -0.47 -21.25 5.53
CA ILE A 152 -1.37 -21.76 4.49
C ILE A 152 -0.79 -23.03 3.89
N TRP A 153 0.49 -23.00 3.53
CA TRP A 153 1.15 -24.15 2.90
C TRP A 153 1.12 -25.38 3.80
N ARG A 154 1.59 -25.27 5.05
CA ARG A 154 1.61 -26.39 6.02
C ARG A 154 0.23 -26.99 6.30
N ARG A 155 -0.84 -26.21 6.14
CA ARG A 155 -2.22 -26.68 6.39
C ARG A 155 -2.85 -27.35 5.19
N THR A 156 -2.37 -27.06 3.99
CA THR A 156 -3.04 -27.46 2.74
C THR A 156 -2.21 -28.42 1.89
N LYS A 157 -0.89 -28.50 2.13
CA LYS A 157 0.06 -29.27 1.32
C LYS A 157 0.93 -30.16 2.20
N LYS A 158 1.26 -31.35 1.67
CA LYS A 158 2.11 -32.35 2.33
C LYS A 158 3.60 -32.13 2.05
N TRP A 159 3.94 -31.67 0.85
CA TRP A 159 5.31 -31.65 0.34
C TRP A 159 5.89 -30.24 0.38
N ARG A 160 7.24 -30.14 0.32
CA ARG A 160 7.94 -28.86 0.19
C ARG A 160 7.36 -28.02 -0.97
N PRO A 161 7.14 -26.71 -0.77
CA PRO A 161 6.81 -25.82 -1.87
C PRO A 161 8.00 -25.61 -2.80
N THR A 162 7.73 -25.03 -3.96
CA THR A 162 8.70 -24.31 -4.76
C THR A 162 8.79 -22.85 -4.29
N ILE A 163 9.89 -22.16 -4.62
CA ILE A 163 10.03 -20.73 -4.30
C ILE A 163 8.92 -19.90 -4.96
N MET A 164 8.54 -20.24 -6.19
CA MET A 164 7.45 -19.57 -6.93
C MET A 164 6.11 -19.69 -6.20
N GLU A 165 5.78 -20.86 -5.66
CA GLU A 165 4.54 -21.06 -4.89
C GLU A 165 4.55 -20.27 -3.58
N MET A 166 5.70 -20.16 -2.91
CA MET A 166 5.82 -19.33 -1.71
C MET A 166 5.68 -17.84 -2.03
N ARG A 167 6.33 -17.36 -3.10
CA ARG A 167 6.20 -15.98 -3.56
C ARG A 167 4.74 -15.65 -3.89
N ALA A 168 4.05 -16.53 -4.63
CA ALA A 168 2.64 -16.33 -4.95
C ALA A 168 1.75 -16.21 -3.70
N LEU A 169 2.00 -17.00 -2.66
CA LEU A 169 1.28 -16.89 -1.39
C LEU A 169 1.62 -15.60 -0.62
N CYS A 170 2.87 -15.13 -0.70
CA CYS A 170 3.25 -13.85 -0.12
C CYS A 170 2.59 -12.69 -0.89
N ASP A 171 2.61 -12.72 -2.23
CA ASP A 171 1.94 -11.74 -3.10
C ASP A 171 0.45 -11.64 -2.77
N GLU A 172 -0.24 -12.78 -2.67
CA GLU A 172 -1.65 -12.84 -2.28
C GLU A 172 -1.88 -12.24 -0.89
N ALA A 173 -0.98 -12.51 0.06
CA ALA A 173 -1.10 -12.01 1.42
C ALA A 173 -1.03 -10.48 1.49
N VAL A 174 -0.13 -9.84 0.73
CA VAL A 174 0.13 -8.38 0.76
C VAL A 174 -0.65 -7.58 -0.29
N ALA A 175 -1.34 -8.23 -1.23
CA ALA A 175 -1.94 -7.57 -2.39
C ALA A 175 -2.80 -6.36 -2.04
N THR A 176 -3.56 -6.45 -0.94
CA THR A 176 -4.49 -5.38 -0.54
C THR A 176 -3.77 -4.17 0.04
N GLU A 177 -2.78 -4.42 0.89
CA GLU A 177 -1.93 -3.40 1.52
C GLU A 177 -1.06 -2.68 0.48
N TRP A 178 -0.47 -3.43 -0.46
CA TRP A 178 0.28 -2.87 -1.59
C TRP A 178 -0.60 -2.03 -2.52
N THR A 179 -1.80 -2.50 -2.83
CA THR A 179 -2.74 -1.73 -3.66
C THR A 179 -3.09 -0.39 -2.99
N LEU A 180 -3.36 -0.40 -1.68
CA LEU A 180 -3.65 0.84 -0.95
C LEU A 180 -2.43 1.77 -0.93
N ALA A 181 -1.24 1.25 -0.63
CA ALA A 181 -0.01 2.02 -0.63
C ALA A 181 0.25 2.68 -2.00
N GLU A 182 0.04 1.95 -3.09
CA GLU A 182 0.18 2.50 -4.44
C GLU A 182 -0.83 3.62 -4.72
N ARG A 183 -2.09 3.47 -4.33
CA ARG A 183 -3.09 4.53 -4.47
C ARG A 183 -2.71 5.78 -3.68
N LEU A 184 -2.25 5.62 -2.43
CA LEU A 184 -1.79 6.73 -1.59
C LEU A 184 -0.56 7.42 -2.20
N ARG A 185 0.39 6.64 -2.74
CA ARG A 185 1.57 7.17 -3.44
C ARG A 185 1.18 8.03 -4.64
N GLN A 186 0.21 7.59 -5.44
CA GLN A 186 -0.28 8.37 -6.57
C GLN A 186 -0.99 9.65 -6.13
N ILE A 187 -1.82 9.60 -5.06
CA ILE A 187 -2.47 10.79 -4.49
C ILE A 187 -1.43 11.79 -3.98
N ALA A 188 -0.43 11.33 -3.24
CA ALA A 188 0.66 12.17 -2.72
C ALA A 188 1.52 12.80 -3.83
N ALA A 189 1.61 12.14 -5.00
CA ALA A 189 2.37 12.62 -6.15
C ALA A 189 1.61 13.63 -7.03
N VAL A 190 0.29 13.82 -6.84
CA VAL A 190 -0.48 14.80 -7.61
C VAL A 190 0.02 16.20 -7.25
N LYS A 191 0.65 16.87 -8.22
CA LYS A 191 1.05 18.26 -8.05
C LYS A 191 -0.22 19.11 -7.90
N PRO A 192 -0.29 20.03 -6.92
CA PRO A 192 -1.41 20.96 -6.86
C PRO A 192 -1.45 21.70 -8.19
N GLY A 193 -2.58 21.60 -8.88
CA GLY A 193 -2.78 22.25 -10.17
C GLY A 193 -2.40 23.71 -10.00
N GLY A 194 -1.33 24.13 -10.66
CA GLY A 194 -0.90 25.52 -10.64
C GLY A 194 -2.12 26.34 -11.02
N THR A 195 -2.64 27.11 -10.07
CA THR A 195 -3.72 28.05 -10.33
C THR A 195 -3.26 28.88 -11.51
N GLY A 196 -3.89 28.66 -12.67
CA GLY A 196 -3.75 29.52 -13.83
C GLY A 196 -4.18 30.91 -13.41
N ARG A 197 -3.23 31.70 -12.93
CA ARG A 197 -3.36 33.14 -12.79
C ARG A 197 -2.64 33.79 -13.96
N GLU A 198 -3.03 33.41 -15.17
CA GLU A 198 -2.91 34.28 -16.34
C GLU A 198 -3.97 35.38 -16.20
N GLY A 199 -3.66 36.34 -15.32
CA GLY A 199 -4.50 37.51 -15.03
C GLY A 199 -3.69 38.69 -14.52
N GLY A 200 -2.36 38.63 -14.63
CA GLY A 200 -1.50 39.79 -14.45
C GLY A 200 -1.51 40.60 -15.73
N ARG A 201 -2.50 41.49 -15.89
CA ARG A 201 -2.38 42.60 -16.85
C ARG A 201 -1.06 43.30 -16.57
N ASP A 202 -0.21 43.28 -17.58
CA ASP A 202 1.04 44.02 -17.62
C ASP A 202 0.70 45.52 -17.72
N VAL A 203 0.50 46.20 -16.58
CA VAL A 203 0.19 47.64 -16.52
C VAL A 203 1.47 48.49 -16.69
N ARG A 204 2.51 47.99 -17.38
CA ARG A 204 3.79 48.70 -17.48
C ARG A 204 4.33 48.94 -18.89
N ALA A 205 3.44 49.03 -19.87
CA ALA A 205 3.81 49.40 -21.24
C ALA A 205 2.93 50.51 -21.83
N LEU A 206 2.72 51.61 -21.10
CA LEU A 206 2.11 52.83 -21.65
C LEU A 206 2.74 54.08 -21.00
N ALA A 207 4.03 54.29 -21.22
CA ALA A 207 4.63 55.63 -21.10
C ALA A 207 5.90 55.69 -21.95
N GLY A 208 5.83 56.40 -23.08
CA GLY A 208 7.02 56.90 -23.73
C GLY A 208 7.12 56.66 -25.24
N ARG A 209 6.20 57.20 -26.03
CA ARG A 209 6.61 57.72 -27.35
C ARG A 209 5.73 58.87 -27.86
N ALA A 210 6.41 59.98 -28.09
CA ALA A 210 6.18 61.02 -29.11
C ALA A 210 5.22 62.18 -28.82
N ILE A 211 5.80 63.36 -28.56
CA ILE A 211 5.52 64.69 -29.20
C ILE A 211 6.88 65.45 -29.14
N ARG A 212 7.70 65.63 -30.19
CA ARG A 212 7.67 66.38 -31.47
C ARG A 212 7.72 67.93 -31.35
N SER A 213 8.68 68.48 -32.11
CA SER A 213 8.95 69.86 -32.59
C SER A 213 9.51 70.95 -31.66
N MET A 214 10.74 71.39 -31.94
CA MET A 214 11.04 72.60 -32.73
C MET A 214 12.39 72.43 -33.44
#